data_AF-A0A1U8PPY4-F1
#
_entry.id   AF-A0A1U8PPY4-F1
#
_cell.length_a   1.000
_cell.length_b   1.000
_cell.length_c   1.000
_cell.angle_alpha   90.00
_cell.angle_beta   90.00
_cell.angle_gamma   90.00
#
_symmetry.space_group_name_H-M   'P 1'
#
loop_
_entity.id
_entity.type
_entity.pdbx_description
1 polymer ?
#
loop_
_entity_poly.entity_id
_entity_poly.type
_entity_poly.pdbx_seq_one_letter_code
_entity_poly.pdbx_strand_id
1 'polypeptide(L)'
;MHNNHQQTPPASPYNSNAASTTTASKDNSKATVCIILATSFFSFLFIIALPSTSPIRPLTIIRPDPALFPNQPISLTEIPSAPTRGPSAISSTLHGASILLRLASDWNWFISLNAGDYPLATQDDILHILSYLPNDLNFVNHTNYIGWKESKKLKPIIVDTGLYLLEKEEIFYATQKRELPTAFKLFSGSSFTMLTRSFVEFCILGTDNLPRTLLMYFTNTPYSYSNYFPTVLCNSDQYKKTVINHNLQHVAFNKTISTKPLSLKPEEFDAMIQSGAAFATHFQFDSPVLDRIDREILKRSPGKVVPGGWCLGEPANDTCSVWGDASILRPGPGAKRLKKRIVDLLADDKYRSMQCRDE
;
A
#
# COMPACT_ATOMS: atom_id res chain seq x y z
N MET A 1 -79.58 12.78 -21.02
CA MET A 1 -80.76 12.51 -20.15
C MET A 1 -80.25 12.25 -18.75
N HIS A 2 -80.97 12.74 -17.73
CA HIS A 2 -80.73 12.58 -16.28
C HIS A 2 -79.35 12.98 -15.71
N ASN A 3 -79.41 13.89 -14.73
CA ASN A 3 -78.34 14.21 -13.78
C ASN A 3 -78.33 13.19 -12.63
N ASN A 4 -77.28 13.19 -11.81
CA ASN A 4 -77.46 13.55 -10.39
C ASN A 4 -76.14 13.92 -9.67
N HIS A 5 -76.29 14.73 -8.61
CA HIS A 5 -75.29 14.96 -7.55
C HIS A 5 -75.32 13.76 -6.55
N GLN A 6 -74.66 13.67 -5.39
CA GLN A 6 -74.25 14.71 -4.43
C GLN A 6 -73.19 14.22 -3.39
N GLN A 7 -73.00 14.99 -2.31
CA GLN A 7 -71.83 15.09 -1.43
C GLN A 7 -71.67 13.98 -0.34
N THR A 8 -70.53 14.03 0.36
CA THR A 8 -70.01 13.18 1.47
C THR A 8 -70.12 13.90 2.84
N PRO A 9 -69.38 13.53 3.93
CA PRO A 9 -69.26 12.29 4.73
C PRO A 9 -69.65 12.50 6.25
N PRO A 10 -69.34 11.58 7.20
CA PRO A 10 -68.13 11.65 8.08
C PRO A 10 -67.53 10.23 8.37
N ALA A 11 -66.62 9.88 9.30
CA ALA A 11 -65.74 10.49 10.34
C ALA A 11 -64.45 9.58 10.48
N SER A 12 -63.35 9.80 11.23
CA SER A 12 -62.94 10.43 12.51
C SER A 12 -63.14 9.54 13.78
N PRO A 13 -62.17 9.44 14.74
CA PRO A 13 -61.44 10.55 15.38
C PRO A 13 -59.92 10.37 15.69
N TYR A 14 -59.33 11.37 16.37
CA TYR A 14 -57.94 11.49 16.90
C TYR A 14 -56.84 11.62 15.83
N ASN A 15 -55.77 12.41 15.93
CA ASN A 15 -55.23 13.53 16.75
C ASN A 15 -53.72 13.56 16.37
N SER A 16 -52.90 14.59 16.56
CA SER A 16 -53.08 16.02 16.82
C SER A 16 -51.71 16.72 16.69
N ASN A 17 -51.72 18.05 16.54
CA ASN A 17 -50.63 19.02 16.74
C ASN A 17 -49.31 18.53 17.40
N ALA A 18 -48.16 18.92 16.84
CA ALA A 18 -47.18 19.80 17.49
C ALA A 18 -45.97 20.11 16.57
N ALA A 19 -45.28 21.22 16.85
CA ALA A 19 -43.92 21.47 16.38
C ALA A 19 -42.91 21.18 17.51
N SER A 20 -41.62 21.00 17.21
CA SER A 20 -40.50 21.76 17.81
C SER A 20 -39.13 21.02 17.79
N THR A 21 -38.07 21.84 17.82
CA THR A 21 -36.72 21.57 18.36
C THR A 21 -35.90 20.36 17.90
N THR A 22 -34.85 20.68 17.13
CA THR A 22 -33.45 20.28 17.35
C THR A 22 -33.12 18.84 17.77
N THR A 23 -32.34 18.18 16.91
CA THR A 23 -30.98 17.79 17.30
C THR A 23 -30.04 17.99 16.12
N ALA A 24 -28.88 18.60 16.36
CA ALA A 24 -27.83 18.69 15.36
C ALA A 24 -27.11 17.34 15.29
N SER A 25 -27.57 16.44 14.41
CA SER A 25 -26.77 15.28 14.03
C SER A 25 -25.50 15.79 13.36
N LYS A 26 -24.36 15.61 14.03
CA LYS A 26 -23.05 15.80 13.42
C LYS A 26 -22.87 14.69 12.40
N ASP A 27 -23.23 14.96 11.15
CA ASP A 27 -22.92 14.07 10.04
C ASP A 27 -21.43 14.18 9.68
N ASN A 28 -20.61 13.71 10.64
CA ASN A 28 -19.16 13.63 10.59
C ASN A 28 -18.76 12.52 9.59
N SER A 29 -19.06 12.75 8.33
CA SER A 29 -18.56 12.01 7.19
C SER A 29 -17.04 12.23 7.07
N LYS A 30 -16.27 11.58 7.96
CA LYS A 30 -14.83 11.33 7.84
C LYS A 30 -14.59 10.46 6.59
N ALA A 31 -14.80 11.02 5.40
CA ALA A 31 -14.55 10.36 4.14
C ALA A 31 -13.04 10.13 3.98
N THR A 32 -12.60 8.88 4.13
CA THR A 32 -11.22 8.47 3.90
C THR A 32 -10.92 8.53 2.40
N VAL A 33 -10.51 9.69 1.89
CA VAL A 33 -10.23 9.89 0.46
C VAL A 33 -8.81 9.46 0.09
N CYS A 34 -8.75 8.61 -0.92
CA CYS A 34 -7.60 7.92 -1.52
C CYS A 34 -6.29 8.72 -1.63
N ILE A 35 -5.17 8.05 -1.33
CA ILE A 35 -3.87 8.40 -1.91
C ILE A 35 -3.81 7.82 -3.33
N ILE A 36 -4.40 8.53 -4.29
CA ILE A 36 -4.05 8.44 -5.71
C ILE A 36 -3.74 9.87 -6.17
N LEU A 37 -2.47 10.26 -6.04
CA LEU A 37 -1.95 11.49 -6.63
C LEU A 37 -0.95 11.14 -7.73
N ALA A 38 -1.46 11.05 -8.95
CA ALA A 38 -0.66 10.97 -10.16
C ALA A 38 -0.10 12.36 -10.51
N THR A 39 0.97 12.77 -9.84
CA THR A 39 1.73 13.96 -10.23
C THR A 39 2.45 13.67 -11.54
N SER A 40 1.90 14.18 -12.65
CA SER A 40 2.22 13.80 -14.03
C SER A 40 3.66 14.05 -14.51
N PHE A 41 4.54 14.57 -13.65
CA PHE A 41 5.94 14.90 -14.00
C PHE A 41 6.88 14.48 -12.86
N PHE A 42 7.96 13.81 -13.26
CA PHE A 42 9.09 13.31 -12.45
C PHE A 42 8.84 12.13 -11.48
N SER A 43 9.10 10.93 -12.01
CA SER A 43 9.82 9.82 -11.37
C SER A 43 9.15 8.99 -10.26
N PHE A 44 8.04 9.41 -9.64
CA PHE A 44 7.35 8.62 -8.61
C PHE A 44 5.83 8.56 -8.78
N LEU A 45 5.30 7.34 -8.90
CA LEU A 45 3.88 7.05 -8.78
C LEU A 45 3.65 5.97 -7.73
N PHE A 46 2.77 6.24 -6.76
CA PHE A 46 2.28 5.24 -5.81
C PHE A 46 1.00 4.57 -6.30
N ILE A 47 0.78 3.34 -5.86
CA ILE A 47 0.02 2.33 -6.62
C ILE A 47 -1.47 2.28 -6.24
N ILE A 48 -2.26 1.86 -7.25
CA ILE A 48 -3.63 1.35 -7.19
C ILE A 48 -4.01 0.73 -5.84
N ALA A 49 -5.07 1.26 -5.23
CA ALA A 49 -5.94 0.51 -4.34
C ALA A 49 -7.30 0.32 -5.03
N LEU A 50 -7.87 -0.89 -4.90
CA LEU A 50 -9.24 -1.24 -5.27
C LEU A 50 -9.87 -1.89 -4.03
N PRO A 51 -11.08 -1.47 -3.62
CA PRO A 51 -12.27 -1.67 -4.45
C PRO A 51 -13.18 -0.43 -4.63
N SER A 52 -14.29 -0.65 -5.33
CA SER A 52 -15.24 0.36 -5.84
C SER A 52 -15.98 1.17 -4.77
N THR A 53 -16.14 2.47 -5.01
CA THR A 53 -17.48 3.09 -5.21
C THR A 53 -17.34 4.50 -5.79
N SER A 54 -18.12 4.83 -6.83
CA SER A 54 -18.28 6.19 -7.37
C SER A 54 -19.42 6.25 -8.37
N PRO A 55 -20.15 7.38 -8.42
CA PRO A 55 -20.62 7.89 -9.69
C PRO A 55 -20.41 9.42 -9.80
N ILE A 56 -19.19 9.85 -10.17
CA ILE A 56 -18.98 11.18 -10.74
C ILE A 56 -18.21 11.06 -12.07
N ARG A 57 -18.84 11.58 -13.12
CA ARG A 57 -18.27 11.95 -14.44
C ARG A 57 -18.81 13.39 -14.72
N PRO A 58 -18.26 14.17 -15.67
CA PRO A 58 -17.54 13.71 -16.86
C PRO A 58 -16.17 14.35 -17.12
N LEU A 59 -15.23 13.50 -17.55
CA LEU A 59 -14.42 13.75 -18.75
C LEU A 59 -14.40 12.46 -19.60
N THR A 60 -13.81 12.53 -20.79
CA THR A 60 -14.19 11.74 -21.99
C THR A 60 -14.10 10.21 -21.88
N ILE A 61 -14.71 9.51 -22.85
CA ILE A 61 -15.06 8.08 -22.73
C ILE A 61 -13.90 7.16 -23.14
N ILE A 62 -13.23 6.62 -22.14
CA ILE A 62 -12.87 5.19 -22.12
C ILE A 62 -13.85 4.50 -21.13
N ARG A 63 -14.25 3.25 -21.40
CA ARG A 63 -15.01 2.41 -20.45
C ARG A 63 -14.03 1.78 -19.45
N PRO A 64 -14.26 1.86 -18.14
CA PRO A 64 -13.54 1.04 -17.17
C PRO A 64 -13.74 -0.45 -17.48
N ASP A 65 -12.70 -1.26 -17.32
CA ASP A 65 -12.79 -2.71 -17.47
C ASP A 65 -13.59 -3.30 -16.30
N PRO A 66 -14.66 -4.10 -16.53
CA PRO A 66 -15.41 -4.76 -15.47
C PRO A 66 -14.55 -5.64 -14.55
N ALA A 67 -13.42 -6.18 -15.02
CA ALA A 67 -12.48 -6.95 -14.20
C ALA A 67 -11.69 -6.08 -13.21
N LEU A 68 -11.52 -4.78 -13.51
CA LEU A 68 -10.85 -3.82 -12.62
C LEU A 68 -11.81 -3.16 -11.63
N PHE A 69 -13.11 -3.09 -11.95
CA PHE A 69 -14.11 -2.36 -11.13
C PHE A 69 -15.41 -3.16 -10.92
N PRO A 70 -15.39 -4.26 -10.12
CA PRO A 70 -16.60 -4.98 -9.76
C PRO A 70 -17.55 -4.11 -8.90
N ASN A 71 -18.84 -4.09 -9.28
CA ASN A 71 -19.88 -3.26 -8.68
C ASN A 71 -20.59 -3.96 -7.51
N GLN A 72 -19.85 -4.34 -6.47
CA GLN A 72 -20.41 -5.03 -5.30
C GLN A 72 -19.98 -4.33 -3.99
N PRO A 73 -20.91 -4.00 -3.08
CA PRO A 73 -20.55 -3.39 -1.80
C PRO A 73 -19.91 -4.43 -0.87
N ILE A 74 -18.77 -4.07 -0.28
CA ILE A 74 -18.02 -4.92 0.66
C ILE A 74 -18.35 -4.50 2.09
N SER A 75 -18.57 -5.47 2.98
CA SER A 75 -18.76 -5.18 4.42
C SER A 75 -17.47 -4.61 5.02
N LEU A 76 -17.54 -3.41 5.58
CA LEU A 76 -16.40 -2.68 6.15
C LEU A 76 -15.87 -3.27 7.48
N THR A 77 -16.35 -4.46 7.87
CA THR A 77 -16.02 -5.13 9.14
C THR A 77 -14.71 -5.91 9.11
N GLU A 78 -14.18 -6.27 7.92
CA GLU A 78 -12.98 -7.11 7.79
C GLU A 78 -11.93 -6.46 6.89
N ILE A 79 -11.05 -5.65 7.49
CA ILE A 79 -9.78 -5.25 6.89
C ILE A 79 -8.74 -6.31 7.28
N PRO A 80 -8.19 -7.12 6.35
CA PRO A 80 -7.25 -8.19 6.70
C PRO A 80 -5.91 -7.61 7.18
N SER A 81 -5.72 -7.55 8.50
CA SER A 81 -4.47 -7.11 9.16
C SER A 81 -3.32 -8.13 9.04
N ALA A 82 -3.30 -8.92 7.96
CA ALA A 82 -2.31 -9.93 7.65
C ALA A 82 -2.02 -9.92 6.13
N PRO A 83 -0.77 -10.08 5.71
CA PRO A 83 -0.46 -10.35 4.31
C PRO A 83 -1.27 -11.56 3.82
N THR A 84 -1.90 -11.42 2.66
CA THR A 84 -2.55 -12.54 1.94
C THR A 84 -1.56 -13.69 1.84
N ARG A 85 -1.89 -14.85 2.41
CA ARG A 85 -0.92 -15.93 2.56
C ARG A 85 -0.57 -16.62 1.23
N GLY A 86 -1.27 -16.31 0.13
CA GLY A 86 -1.09 -16.95 -1.17
C GLY A 86 -0.48 -16.05 -2.27
N PRO A 87 -0.25 -16.61 -3.46
CA PRO A 87 0.28 -15.92 -4.65
C PRO A 87 -0.64 -14.84 -5.24
N SER A 88 -1.93 -14.77 -4.90
CA SER A 88 -2.87 -13.79 -5.47
C SER A 88 -2.36 -12.35 -5.37
N ALA A 89 -1.69 -11.96 -4.29
CA ALA A 89 -1.03 -10.65 -4.18
C ALA A 89 0.18 -10.46 -5.11
N ILE A 90 0.94 -11.52 -5.45
CA ILE A 90 1.98 -11.42 -6.50
C ILE A 90 1.30 -11.10 -7.83
N SER A 91 0.24 -11.85 -8.17
CA SER A 91 -0.53 -11.65 -9.40
C SER A 91 -1.08 -10.23 -9.48
N SER A 92 -1.77 -9.76 -8.43
CA SER A 92 -2.31 -8.38 -8.38
C SER A 92 -1.21 -7.31 -8.50
N THR A 93 -0.08 -7.50 -7.81
CA THR A 93 1.05 -6.54 -7.83
C THR A 93 1.71 -6.48 -9.20
N LEU A 94 2.04 -7.64 -9.79
CA LEU A 94 2.65 -7.70 -11.13
C LEU A 94 1.67 -7.22 -12.22
N HIS A 95 0.37 -7.47 -12.07
CA HIS A 95 -0.63 -6.94 -12.97
C HIS A 95 -0.69 -5.40 -12.91
N GLY A 96 -0.79 -4.81 -11.71
CA GLY A 96 -0.73 -3.36 -11.51
C GLY A 96 0.57 -2.73 -12.04
N ALA A 97 1.71 -3.38 -11.81
CA ALA A 97 2.99 -3.00 -12.39
C ALA A 97 3.00 -3.06 -13.93
N SER A 98 2.42 -4.10 -14.53
CA SER A 98 2.34 -4.25 -15.99
C SER A 98 1.47 -3.18 -16.65
N ILE A 99 0.46 -2.68 -15.94
CA ILE A 99 -0.34 -1.52 -16.36
C ILE A 99 0.52 -0.24 -16.25
N LEU A 100 1.22 -0.04 -15.14
CA LEU A 100 2.07 1.14 -14.96
C LEU A 100 3.19 1.23 -16.01
N LEU A 101 3.85 0.11 -16.36
CA LEU A 101 4.85 0.06 -17.43
C LEU A 101 4.32 0.50 -18.81
N ARG A 102 3.01 0.36 -19.06
CA ARG A 102 2.34 0.75 -20.30
C ARG A 102 1.80 2.18 -20.28
N LEU A 103 1.41 2.69 -19.10
CA LEU A 103 0.80 4.02 -18.96
C LEU A 103 1.81 5.14 -18.70
N ALA A 104 3.00 4.84 -18.19
CA ALA A 104 4.03 5.84 -17.93
C ALA A 104 5.43 5.31 -18.28
N SER A 105 6.24 6.13 -18.94
CA SER A 105 7.67 5.89 -19.17
C SER A 105 8.54 6.35 -17.99
N ASP A 106 8.21 7.50 -17.40
CA ASP A 106 9.17 8.28 -16.61
C ASP A 106 9.02 8.05 -15.10
N TRP A 107 9.23 6.81 -14.65
CA TRP A 107 9.22 6.44 -13.23
C TRP A 107 10.40 5.54 -12.85
N ASN A 108 10.92 5.73 -11.63
CA ASN A 108 12.17 5.13 -11.18
C ASN A 108 11.92 3.95 -10.22
N TRP A 109 10.99 4.12 -9.27
CA TRP A 109 10.60 3.10 -8.29
C TRP A 109 9.09 2.85 -8.26
N PHE A 110 8.74 1.58 -8.05
CA PHE A 110 7.41 1.02 -7.82
C PHE A 110 7.33 0.56 -6.37
N ILE A 111 6.36 1.07 -5.60
CA ILE A 111 6.36 0.93 -4.13
C ILE A 111 5.00 0.42 -3.64
N SER A 112 4.95 -0.87 -3.30
CA SER A 112 3.71 -1.57 -2.96
C SER A 112 3.23 -1.23 -1.55
N LEU A 113 2.07 -0.56 -1.47
CA LEU A 113 1.39 -0.23 -0.22
C LEU A 113 0.21 -1.17 0.03
N ASN A 114 -0.11 -1.41 1.30
CA ASN A 114 -1.37 -2.01 1.74
C ASN A 114 -2.21 -1.02 2.58
N ALA A 115 -3.48 -1.34 2.84
CA ALA A 115 -4.41 -0.46 3.55
C ALA A 115 -4.03 -0.12 5.00
N GLY A 116 -3.08 -0.86 5.61
CA GLY A 116 -2.53 -0.57 6.94
C GLY A 116 -1.21 0.21 6.91
N ASP A 117 -0.74 0.67 5.74
CA ASP A 117 0.48 1.47 5.58
C ASP A 117 0.19 2.98 5.60
N TYR A 118 1.15 3.77 6.10
CA TYR A 118 1.04 5.23 6.17
C TYR A 118 2.42 5.91 6.04
N PRO A 119 2.55 7.07 5.38
CA PRO A 119 3.83 7.78 5.26
C PRO A 119 4.31 8.41 6.58
N LEU A 120 5.62 8.36 6.81
CA LEU A 120 6.36 9.02 7.91
C LEU A 120 7.27 10.16 7.41
N ALA A 121 7.11 10.56 6.16
CA ALA A 121 7.82 11.64 5.48
C ALA A 121 6.89 12.24 4.43
N THR A 122 7.05 13.53 4.07
CA THR A 122 6.24 14.12 3.00
C THR A 122 6.61 13.55 1.62
N GLN A 123 5.80 13.84 0.59
CA GLN A 123 6.17 13.52 -0.78
C GLN A 123 7.53 14.15 -1.12
N ASP A 124 7.68 15.45 -0.90
CA ASP A 124 8.92 16.21 -1.07
C ASP A 124 10.12 15.65 -0.29
N ASP A 125 9.92 15.18 0.94
CA ASP A 125 10.97 14.56 1.74
C ASP A 125 11.53 13.29 1.06
N ILE A 126 10.64 12.47 0.49
CA ILE A 126 10.98 11.22 -0.18
C ILE A 126 11.60 11.51 -1.56
N LEU A 127 10.95 12.36 -2.37
CA LEU A 127 11.43 12.80 -3.67
C LEU A 127 12.84 13.41 -3.59
N HIS A 128 13.06 14.30 -2.62
CA HIS A 128 14.34 15.01 -2.46
C HIS A 128 15.49 14.08 -2.03
N ILE A 129 15.23 13.04 -1.25
CA ILE A 129 16.31 12.12 -0.82
C ILE A 129 16.58 11.06 -1.87
N LEU A 130 15.56 10.50 -2.52
CA LEU A 130 15.75 9.45 -3.52
C LEU A 130 16.34 9.99 -4.84
N SER A 131 16.19 11.28 -5.16
CA SER A 131 16.84 11.89 -6.33
C SER A 131 18.36 12.03 -6.23
N TYR A 132 18.96 11.86 -5.04
CA TYR A 132 20.41 11.73 -4.85
C TYR A 132 20.92 10.29 -4.95
N LEU A 133 20.04 9.30 -5.19
CA LEU A 133 20.41 7.88 -5.20
C LEU A 133 20.49 7.33 -6.63
N PRO A 134 21.34 6.30 -6.86
CA PRO A 134 21.27 5.49 -8.06
C PRO A 134 19.89 4.83 -8.22
N ASN A 135 19.30 4.96 -9.41
CA ASN A 135 17.95 4.48 -9.74
C ASN A 135 17.87 2.96 -9.93
N ASP A 136 18.97 2.23 -9.73
CA ASP A 136 19.09 0.77 -9.78
C ASP A 136 19.00 0.10 -8.39
N LEU A 137 18.94 0.89 -7.30
CA LEU A 137 18.82 0.38 -5.93
C LEU A 137 17.41 -0.11 -5.58
N ASN A 138 17.28 -1.37 -5.16
CA ASN A 138 16.03 -2.00 -4.74
C ASN A 138 15.96 -2.11 -3.21
N PHE A 139 14.94 -1.54 -2.55
CA PHE A 139 14.81 -1.59 -1.08
C PHE A 139 13.92 -2.76 -0.66
N VAL A 140 14.54 -3.90 -0.33
CA VAL A 140 13.87 -5.16 -0.05
C VAL A 140 14.59 -5.91 1.08
N ASN A 141 13.94 -6.00 2.25
CA ASN A 141 14.36 -6.90 3.32
C ASN A 141 14.38 -8.35 2.83
N HIS A 142 15.48 -9.06 3.08
CA HIS A 142 15.67 -10.44 2.65
C HIS A 142 16.57 -11.22 3.62
N THR A 143 16.34 -12.52 3.76
CA THR A 143 17.23 -13.45 4.44
C THR A 143 17.22 -14.81 3.76
N ASN A 144 18.39 -15.43 3.63
CA ASN A 144 18.58 -16.83 3.22
C ASN A 144 18.51 -17.80 4.41
N TYR A 145 18.44 -17.31 5.66
CA TYR A 145 18.37 -18.15 6.86
C TYR A 145 16.97 -18.76 7.03
N ILE A 146 16.73 -19.84 6.29
CA ILE A 146 15.51 -20.65 6.39
C ILE A 146 15.69 -21.69 7.50
N GLY A 147 15.70 -21.21 8.75
CA GLY A 147 15.69 -22.07 9.94
C GLY A 147 14.49 -23.02 9.98
N TRP A 148 14.53 -24.03 10.84
CA TRP A 148 13.56 -25.14 10.83
C TRP A 148 12.08 -24.71 10.87
N LYS A 149 11.77 -23.58 11.52
CA LYS A 149 10.42 -23.00 11.58
C LYS A 149 9.96 -22.53 10.20
N GLU A 150 10.79 -21.80 9.48
CA GLU A 150 10.49 -21.27 8.15
C GLU A 150 10.49 -22.37 7.10
N SER A 151 11.43 -23.33 7.19
CA SER A 151 11.39 -24.55 6.35
C SER A 151 10.04 -25.29 6.48
N LYS A 152 9.53 -25.48 7.71
CA LYS A 152 8.20 -26.07 7.94
C LYS A 152 7.04 -25.21 7.43
N LYS A 153 7.21 -23.89 7.25
CA LYS A 153 6.22 -23.03 6.60
C LYS A 153 6.26 -23.10 5.08
N LEU A 154 7.42 -23.36 4.45
CA LEU A 154 7.59 -23.30 2.99
C LEU A 154 7.36 -24.64 2.26
N LYS A 155 7.45 -25.77 2.97
CA LYS A 155 7.16 -27.12 2.45
C LYS A 155 5.67 -27.44 2.14
N PRO A 156 4.65 -26.89 2.84
CA PRO A 156 3.25 -27.09 2.50
C PRO A 156 2.91 -26.58 1.09
N ILE A 157 2.10 -27.36 0.39
CA ILE A 157 1.51 -26.98 -0.90
C ILE A 157 0.14 -26.36 -0.63
N ILE A 158 -0.15 -25.21 -1.23
CA ILE A 158 -1.46 -24.55 -1.12
C ILE A 158 -2.18 -24.43 -2.47
N VAL A 159 -3.48 -24.19 -2.42
CA VAL A 159 -4.30 -23.67 -3.51
C VAL A 159 -4.93 -22.35 -3.04
N ASP A 160 -4.63 -21.27 -3.75
CA ASP A 160 -5.18 -19.93 -3.51
C ASP A 160 -6.34 -19.70 -4.47
N THR A 161 -7.56 -19.74 -3.93
CA THR A 161 -8.81 -19.49 -4.67
C THR A 161 -8.85 -18.10 -5.31
N GLY A 162 -8.15 -17.11 -4.75
CA GLY A 162 -8.02 -15.76 -5.30
C GLY A 162 -7.26 -15.66 -6.63
N LEU A 163 -6.77 -16.77 -7.18
CA LEU A 163 -6.29 -16.87 -8.56
C LEU A 163 -7.32 -17.43 -9.56
N TYR A 164 -8.40 -18.06 -9.10
CA TYR A 164 -9.29 -18.90 -9.92
C TYR A 164 -10.78 -18.60 -9.76
N LEU A 165 -11.19 -18.08 -8.59
CA LEU A 165 -12.57 -17.78 -8.23
C LEU A 165 -12.77 -16.27 -8.07
N LEU A 166 -13.98 -15.79 -8.36
CA LEU A 166 -14.38 -14.40 -8.13
C LEU A 166 -14.63 -14.14 -6.63
N GLU A 167 -15.14 -15.14 -5.92
CA GLU A 167 -15.35 -15.11 -4.48
C GLU A 167 -14.05 -15.55 -3.77
N LYS A 168 -13.56 -14.68 -2.87
CA LYS A 168 -12.24 -14.82 -2.23
C LYS A 168 -12.36 -15.64 -0.94
N GLU A 169 -12.50 -16.94 -1.10
CA GLU A 169 -12.49 -17.91 0.00
C GLU A 169 -11.11 -18.03 0.69
N GLU A 170 -11.04 -18.85 1.76
CA GLU A 170 -9.78 -19.19 2.40
C GLU A 170 -8.81 -19.98 1.48
N ILE A 171 -7.54 -19.97 1.85
CA ILE A 171 -6.47 -20.69 1.17
C ILE A 171 -6.45 -22.16 1.63
N PHE A 172 -6.67 -23.07 0.71
CA PHE A 172 -6.66 -24.51 0.97
C PHE A 172 -5.24 -25.05 1.05
N TYR A 173 -5.00 -25.98 1.98
CA TYR A 173 -3.73 -26.67 2.16
C TYR A 173 -3.85 -28.12 1.69
N ALA A 174 -2.95 -28.56 0.82
CA ALA A 174 -2.87 -29.97 0.43
C ALA A 174 -2.30 -30.81 1.60
N THR A 175 -2.64 -32.11 1.62
CA THR A 175 -2.09 -33.05 2.60
C THR A 175 -0.62 -33.38 2.32
N GLN A 176 -0.23 -33.38 1.04
CA GLN A 176 1.14 -33.54 0.58
C GLN A 176 1.98 -32.27 0.82
N LYS A 177 3.30 -32.49 0.96
CA LYS A 177 4.30 -31.43 1.12
C LYS A 177 5.43 -31.69 0.13
N ARG A 178 6.08 -30.63 -0.33
CA ARG A 178 7.28 -30.72 -1.18
C ARG A 178 8.53 -30.41 -0.37
N GLU A 179 9.67 -30.90 -0.85
CA GLU A 179 10.97 -30.45 -0.37
C GLU A 179 11.30 -29.03 -0.86
N LEU A 180 12.34 -28.42 -0.26
CA LEU A 180 12.83 -27.13 -0.73
C LEU A 180 13.61 -27.32 -2.04
N PRO A 181 13.55 -26.34 -2.97
CA PRO A 181 14.23 -26.43 -4.25
C PRO A 181 15.75 -26.36 -4.08
N THR A 182 16.46 -27.12 -4.91
CA THR A 182 17.93 -27.13 -4.97
C THR A 182 18.49 -26.30 -6.13
N ALA A 183 17.65 -25.96 -7.12
CA ALA A 183 18.05 -25.21 -8.31
C ALA A 183 18.21 -23.69 -8.11
N PHE A 184 17.75 -23.16 -6.97
CA PHE A 184 17.86 -21.75 -6.60
C PHE A 184 17.76 -21.61 -5.06
N LYS A 185 18.36 -20.56 -4.51
CA LYS A 185 18.36 -20.28 -3.06
C LYS A 185 17.07 -19.52 -2.72
N LEU A 186 16.24 -20.05 -1.82
CA LEU A 186 15.05 -19.33 -1.34
C LEU A 186 15.44 -18.18 -0.40
N PHE A 187 14.75 -17.04 -0.54
CA PHE A 187 14.84 -15.91 0.38
C PHE A 187 13.46 -15.54 0.92
N SER A 188 13.40 -15.14 2.19
CA SER A 188 12.20 -14.59 2.83
C SER A 188 12.42 -13.16 3.28
N GLY A 189 11.38 -12.33 3.23
CA GLY A 189 11.47 -10.88 3.42
C GLY A 189 10.19 -10.25 3.98
N SER A 190 9.99 -8.97 3.68
CA SER A 190 8.74 -8.25 3.96
C SER A 190 7.79 -8.29 2.75
N SER A 191 6.49 -8.06 2.98
CA SER A 191 5.53 -7.79 1.90
C SER A 191 5.72 -6.40 1.28
N PHE A 192 6.12 -5.40 2.06
CA PHE A 192 6.42 -4.06 1.53
C PHE A 192 7.80 -4.07 0.87
N THR A 193 7.84 -3.57 -0.36
CA THR A 193 9.03 -3.51 -1.22
C THR A 193 9.06 -2.21 -2.01
N MET A 194 10.25 -1.66 -2.25
CA MET A 194 10.47 -0.60 -3.24
C MET A 194 11.34 -1.19 -4.35
N LEU A 195 10.76 -1.39 -5.52
CA LEU A 195 11.35 -2.09 -6.65
C LEU A 195 11.69 -1.09 -7.76
N THR A 196 12.83 -1.22 -8.41
CA THR A 196 13.20 -0.34 -9.53
C THR A 196 12.44 -0.69 -10.79
N ARG A 197 12.25 0.29 -11.68
CA ARG A 197 11.61 0.06 -12.98
C ARG A 197 12.27 -1.10 -13.75
N SER A 198 13.60 -1.10 -13.82
CA SER A 198 14.37 -2.14 -14.51
C SER A 198 14.11 -3.55 -13.95
N PHE A 199 14.03 -3.69 -12.62
CA PHE A 199 13.72 -4.99 -12.00
C PHE A 199 12.27 -5.42 -12.23
N VAL A 200 11.33 -4.47 -12.26
CA VAL A 200 9.92 -4.74 -12.60
C VAL A 200 9.77 -5.15 -14.07
N GLU A 201 10.50 -4.52 -14.97
CA GLU A 201 10.60 -4.91 -16.39
C GLU A 201 11.23 -6.30 -16.55
N PHE A 202 12.29 -6.62 -15.82
CA PHE A 202 12.87 -7.97 -15.77
C PHE A 202 11.85 -9.02 -15.31
N CYS A 203 11.04 -8.73 -14.29
CA CYS A 203 10.02 -9.66 -13.79
C CYS A 203 8.85 -9.90 -14.76
N ILE A 204 8.51 -8.93 -15.63
CA ILE A 204 7.27 -8.95 -16.44
C ILE A 204 7.55 -9.16 -17.93
N LEU A 205 8.57 -8.48 -18.46
CA LEU A 205 8.94 -8.43 -19.88
C LEU A 205 10.25 -9.16 -20.20
N GLY A 206 11.09 -9.42 -19.18
CA GLY A 206 12.40 -10.04 -19.35
C GLY A 206 12.37 -11.38 -20.08
N THR A 207 13.40 -11.66 -20.87
CA THR A 207 13.57 -12.94 -21.60
C THR A 207 14.10 -14.07 -20.70
N ASP A 208 14.61 -13.74 -19.52
CA ASP A 208 15.09 -14.69 -18.52
C ASP A 208 13.94 -15.61 -18.02
N ASN A 209 14.26 -16.88 -17.75
CA ASN A 209 13.29 -17.83 -17.22
C ASN A 209 13.16 -17.76 -15.70
N LEU A 210 14.16 -17.24 -14.97
CA LEU A 210 14.18 -17.21 -13.50
C LEU A 210 12.90 -16.59 -12.89
N PRO A 211 12.39 -15.42 -13.32
CA PRO A 211 11.13 -14.89 -12.78
C PRO A 211 9.93 -15.82 -13.04
N ARG A 212 9.86 -16.45 -14.22
CA ARG A 212 8.76 -17.37 -14.60
C ARG A 212 8.82 -18.68 -13.83
N THR A 213 10.01 -19.27 -13.69
CA THR A 213 10.26 -20.47 -12.87
C THR A 213 9.96 -20.22 -11.39
N LEU A 214 10.34 -19.05 -10.87
CA LEU A 214 10.01 -18.66 -9.50
C LEU A 214 8.51 -18.41 -9.32
N LEU A 215 7.83 -17.74 -10.26
CA LEU A 215 6.36 -17.63 -10.23
C LEU A 215 5.69 -19.01 -10.16
N MET A 216 6.07 -19.94 -11.02
CA MET A 216 5.56 -21.32 -11.02
C MET A 216 5.88 -22.09 -9.73
N TYR A 217 7.01 -21.82 -9.08
CA TYR A 217 7.28 -22.35 -7.73
C TYR A 217 6.34 -21.72 -6.69
N PHE A 218 6.11 -20.41 -6.79
CA PHE A 218 5.36 -19.62 -5.80
C PHE A 218 3.83 -19.65 -5.95
N THR A 219 3.25 -20.11 -7.07
CA THR A 219 1.78 -20.31 -7.22
C THR A 219 1.17 -21.25 -6.17
N ASN A 220 1.97 -22.10 -5.51
CA ASN A 220 1.48 -23.08 -4.55
C ASN A 220 2.25 -23.06 -3.21
N THR A 221 2.86 -21.92 -2.84
CA THR A 221 3.52 -21.74 -1.52
C THR A 221 2.72 -20.80 -0.62
N PRO A 222 2.63 -21.05 0.68
CA PRO A 222 2.23 -20.00 1.62
C PRO A 222 3.34 -18.93 1.75
N TYR A 223 2.93 -17.71 2.09
CA TYR A 223 3.78 -16.52 2.21
C TYR A 223 4.52 -16.12 0.91
N SER A 224 4.07 -16.58 -0.25
CA SER A 224 4.72 -16.33 -1.54
C SER A 224 5.08 -14.86 -1.79
N TYR A 225 4.20 -13.92 -1.45
CA TYR A 225 4.42 -12.50 -1.71
C TYR A 225 5.67 -11.93 -1.02
N SER A 226 5.91 -12.28 0.25
CA SER A 226 7.10 -11.87 1.01
C SER A 226 8.37 -12.65 0.64
N ASN A 227 8.29 -13.63 -0.27
CA ASN A 227 9.41 -14.49 -0.64
C ASN A 227 9.82 -14.33 -2.12
N TYR A 228 8.87 -14.02 -3.01
CA TYR A 228 9.08 -13.93 -4.45
C TYR A 228 10.14 -12.87 -4.82
N PHE A 229 9.89 -11.58 -4.55
CA PHE A 229 10.81 -10.52 -4.94
C PHE A 229 12.21 -10.66 -4.30
N PRO A 230 12.36 -10.99 -3.00
CA PRO A 230 13.66 -11.35 -2.42
C PRO A 230 14.39 -12.48 -3.18
N THR A 231 13.66 -13.55 -3.54
CA THR A 231 14.25 -14.71 -4.23
C THR A 231 14.66 -14.36 -5.67
N VAL A 232 13.85 -13.60 -6.41
CA VAL A 232 14.21 -13.17 -7.78
C VAL A 232 15.41 -12.22 -7.76
N LEU A 233 15.44 -11.24 -6.84
CA LEU A 233 16.57 -10.31 -6.69
C LEU A 233 17.87 -11.04 -6.41
N CYS A 234 17.89 -11.92 -5.39
CA CYS A 234 19.12 -12.54 -4.93
C CYS A 234 19.64 -13.69 -5.80
N ASN A 235 18.81 -14.29 -6.66
CA ASN A 235 19.27 -15.31 -7.63
C ASN A 235 19.58 -14.73 -9.02
N SER A 236 19.45 -13.41 -9.23
CA SER A 236 19.81 -12.75 -10.47
C SER A 236 21.13 -11.98 -10.32
N ASP A 237 22.15 -12.33 -11.10
CA ASP A 237 23.47 -11.67 -11.04
C ASP A 237 23.43 -10.17 -11.39
N GLN A 238 22.39 -9.71 -12.10
CA GLN A 238 22.16 -8.29 -12.39
C GLN A 238 21.72 -7.51 -11.14
N TYR A 239 20.87 -8.08 -10.29
CA TYR A 239 20.21 -7.36 -9.19
C TYR A 239 20.69 -7.76 -7.79
N LYS A 240 21.34 -8.91 -7.62
CA LYS A 240 21.85 -9.39 -6.31
C LYS A 240 22.91 -8.48 -5.67
N LYS A 241 23.42 -7.50 -6.43
CA LYS A 241 24.38 -6.46 -6.01
C LYS A 241 23.77 -5.07 -5.81
N THR A 242 22.50 -4.85 -6.19
CA THR A 242 21.83 -3.52 -6.06
C THR A 242 20.67 -3.55 -5.06
N VAL A 243 20.45 -4.68 -4.38
CA VAL A 243 19.45 -4.78 -3.32
C VAL A 243 20.00 -4.27 -1.98
N ILE A 244 19.26 -3.34 -1.39
CA ILE A 244 19.41 -2.87 -0.02
C ILE A 244 18.54 -3.77 0.87
N ASN A 245 19.15 -4.44 1.85
CA ASN A 245 18.46 -5.33 2.79
C ASN A 245 17.67 -4.56 3.88
N HIS A 246 16.87 -3.59 3.45
CA HIS A 246 15.99 -2.78 4.27
C HIS A 246 14.96 -2.12 3.37
N ASN A 247 13.67 -2.24 3.68
CA ASN A 247 12.58 -1.79 2.83
C ASN A 247 12.07 -0.35 3.14
N LEU A 248 12.70 0.35 4.09
CA LEU A 248 12.32 1.71 4.53
C LEU A 248 10.91 1.83 5.16
N GLN A 249 10.34 0.73 5.65
CA GLN A 249 9.10 0.67 6.40
C GLN A 249 9.34 0.34 7.90
N HIS A 250 8.57 0.94 8.79
CA HIS A 250 8.54 0.65 10.23
C HIS A 250 7.27 -0.13 10.63
N VAL A 251 7.40 -1.21 11.40
CA VAL A 251 6.21 -1.94 11.92
C VAL A 251 5.77 -1.31 13.24
N ALA A 252 4.74 -0.47 13.19
CA ALA A 252 4.33 0.36 14.33
C ALA A 252 3.69 -0.44 15.47
N PHE A 253 3.08 -1.59 15.16
CA PHE A 253 2.48 -2.50 16.15
C PHE A 253 2.92 -3.94 15.93
N ASN A 254 3.51 -4.56 16.95
CA ASN A 254 3.88 -5.96 16.91
C ASN A 254 2.64 -6.86 17.09
N LYS A 255 2.60 -8.03 16.43
CA LYS A 255 1.38 -8.82 16.19
C LYS A 255 0.87 -9.62 17.41
N THR A 256 1.35 -9.32 18.61
CA THR A 256 0.95 -9.94 19.88
C THR A 256 -0.37 -9.39 20.39
N ILE A 257 -1.46 -9.81 19.75
CA ILE A 257 -2.83 -9.92 20.28
C ILE A 257 -3.27 -8.76 21.19
N SER A 258 -3.72 -7.66 20.59
CA SER A 258 -4.63 -6.71 21.25
C SER A 258 -5.84 -6.47 20.35
N THR A 259 -7.01 -6.91 20.82
CA THR A 259 -8.33 -6.60 20.23
C THR A 259 -8.85 -5.22 20.65
N LYS A 260 -8.09 -4.47 21.47
CA LYS A 260 -8.37 -3.07 21.80
C LYS A 260 -7.70 -2.14 20.79
N PRO A 261 -8.29 -0.98 20.47
CA PRO A 261 -7.63 0.04 19.67
C PRO A 261 -6.35 0.48 20.38
N LEU A 262 -5.20 0.22 19.75
CA LEU A 262 -3.92 0.61 20.32
C LEU A 262 -3.70 2.10 20.07
N SER A 263 -3.85 2.91 21.11
CA SER A 263 -3.16 4.19 21.14
C SER A 263 -1.67 3.92 21.30
N LEU A 264 -0.90 4.21 20.25
CA LEU A 264 0.57 4.25 20.33
C LEU A 264 0.99 5.12 21.52
N LYS A 265 1.84 4.60 22.40
CA LYS A 265 2.39 5.41 23.50
C LYS A 265 3.32 6.50 22.95
N PRO A 266 3.58 7.59 23.71
CA PRO A 266 4.51 8.63 23.28
C PRO A 266 5.88 8.07 22.88
N GLU A 267 6.42 7.13 23.65
CA GLU A 267 7.75 6.53 23.43
C GLU A 267 7.76 5.61 22.19
N GLU A 268 6.66 4.91 21.94
CA GLU A 268 6.49 4.04 20.78
C GLU A 268 6.36 4.87 19.49
N PHE A 269 5.65 6.01 19.54
CA PHE A 269 5.59 6.97 18.44
C PHE A 269 6.95 7.60 18.18
N ASP A 270 7.65 8.07 19.22
CA ASP A 270 8.95 8.71 19.07
C ASP A 270 9.99 7.72 18.53
N ALA A 271 9.94 6.44 18.91
CA ALA A 271 10.75 5.37 18.32
C ALA A 271 10.42 5.15 16.82
N MET A 272 9.14 5.19 16.43
CA MET A 272 8.70 5.15 15.03
C MET A 272 9.28 6.34 14.24
N ILE A 273 9.29 7.57 14.80
CA ILE A 273 9.93 8.74 14.16
C ILE A 273 11.45 8.54 14.05
N GLN A 274 12.10 8.12 15.14
CA GLN A 274 13.55 7.96 15.22
C GLN A 274 14.10 6.84 14.32
N SER A 275 13.26 5.89 13.89
CA SER A 275 13.62 4.83 12.94
C SER A 275 14.15 5.34 11.60
N GLY A 276 13.76 6.56 11.19
CA GLY A 276 14.09 7.15 9.89
C GLY A 276 13.49 6.41 8.69
N ALA A 277 12.48 5.58 8.90
CA ALA A 277 11.68 4.98 7.84
C ALA A 277 10.88 6.05 7.07
N ALA A 278 10.59 5.77 5.79
CA ALA A 278 9.71 6.60 4.96
C ALA A 278 8.23 6.27 5.17
N PHE A 279 7.92 5.05 5.63
CA PHE A 279 6.57 4.55 5.88
C PHE A 279 6.49 3.81 7.21
N ALA A 280 5.30 3.69 7.77
CA ALA A 280 4.95 2.75 8.83
C ALA A 280 3.79 1.85 8.41
N THR A 281 3.56 0.77 9.15
CA THR A 281 2.55 -0.25 8.85
C THR A 281 1.86 -0.81 10.10
N HIS A 282 0.78 -1.56 9.85
CA HIS A 282 -0.11 -2.21 10.81
C HIS A 282 -1.02 -1.25 11.58
N PHE A 283 -1.27 -0.06 11.02
CA PHE A 283 -2.29 0.85 11.57
C PHE A 283 -3.69 0.25 11.44
N GLN A 284 -4.52 0.50 12.47
CA GLN A 284 -5.95 0.20 12.43
C GLN A 284 -6.71 1.36 11.77
N PHE A 285 -7.87 1.07 11.19
CA PHE A 285 -8.78 2.09 10.65
C PHE A 285 -9.20 3.09 11.73
N ASP A 286 -9.27 4.38 11.37
CA ASP A 286 -9.50 5.53 12.26
C ASP A 286 -8.64 5.57 13.54
N SER A 287 -7.43 4.97 13.51
CA SER A 287 -6.52 5.00 14.66
C SER A 287 -6.06 6.44 14.97
N PRO A 288 -6.19 6.95 16.22
CA PRO A 288 -5.84 8.33 16.58
C PRO A 288 -4.38 8.74 16.33
N VAL A 289 -3.48 7.77 16.10
CA VAL A 289 -2.10 8.05 15.71
C VAL A 289 -1.99 8.62 14.30
N LEU A 290 -2.97 8.34 13.41
CA LEU A 290 -2.99 8.88 12.05
C LEU A 290 -3.22 10.40 12.08
N ASP A 291 -4.16 10.87 12.89
CA ASP A 291 -4.37 12.30 13.18
C ASP A 291 -3.12 12.95 13.82
N ARG A 292 -2.29 12.18 14.54
CA ARG A 292 -1.00 12.64 15.08
C ARG A 292 0.06 12.74 13.98
N ILE A 293 0.18 11.76 13.10
CA ILE A 293 1.09 11.75 11.94
C ILE A 293 0.76 12.92 10.99
N ASP A 294 -0.51 13.10 10.66
CA ASP A 294 -0.98 14.17 9.76
C ASP A 294 -0.59 15.56 10.27
N ARG A 295 -0.75 15.81 11.58
CA ARG A 295 -0.41 17.09 12.22
C ARG A 295 1.10 17.28 12.41
N GLU A 296 1.79 16.32 13.01
CA GLU A 296 3.16 16.50 13.51
C GLU A 296 4.25 16.14 12.47
N ILE A 297 3.94 15.28 11.50
CA ILE A 297 4.89 14.87 10.46
C ILE A 297 4.53 15.51 9.12
N LEU A 298 3.30 15.28 8.63
CA LEU A 298 2.90 15.61 7.26
C LEU A 298 2.35 17.04 7.12
N LYS A 299 2.11 17.73 8.25
CA LYS A 299 1.65 19.11 8.34
C LYS A 299 0.40 19.39 7.50
N ARG A 300 -0.60 18.51 7.58
CA ARG A 300 -1.89 18.67 6.90
C ARG A 300 -3.07 18.60 7.87
N SER A 301 -4.15 19.27 7.51
CA SER A 301 -5.45 19.13 8.18
C SER A 301 -6.19 17.87 7.69
N PRO A 302 -7.13 17.31 8.48
CA PRO A 302 -7.98 16.21 8.02
C PRO A 302 -8.67 16.51 6.69
N GLY A 303 -8.70 15.53 5.78
CA GLY A 303 -9.29 15.68 4.45
C GLY A 303 -8.51 16.57 3.47
N LYS A 304 -7.30 17.05 3.84
CA LYS A 304 -6.39 17.76 2.93
C LYS A 304 -5.30 16.84 2.38
N VAL A 305 -4.70 17.25 1.27
CA VAL A 305 -3.48 16.65 0.71
C VAL A 305 -2.25 17.13 1.49
N VAL A 306 -1.15 16.39 1.42
CA VAL A 306 0.13 16.80 2.02
C VAL A 306 0.70 17.98 1.20
N PRO A 307 0.99 19.15 1.81
CA PRO A 307 1.53 20.28 1.07
C PRO A 307 3.00 20.06 0.71
N GLY A 308 3.34 20.29 -0.56
CA GLY A 308 4.71 20.29 -1.09
C GLY A 308 5.19 21.66 -1.57
N GLY A 309 6.31 21.71 -2.29
CA GLY A 309 6.78 22.94 -2.96
C GLY A 309 5.91 23.40 -4.12
N TRP A 310 5.17 22.46 -4.72
CA TRP A 310 4.08 22.70 -5.66
C TRP A 310 2.86 23.41 -5.06
N CYS A 311 2.72 23.40 -3.72
CA CYS A 311 1.57 23.96 -3.04
C CYS A 311 1.67 25.49 -2.93
N LEU A 312 0.75 26.20 -3.61
CA LEU A 312 0.68 27.66 -3.64
C LEU A 312 -0.61 28.18 -2.99
N GLY A 313 -0.48 29.24 -2.21
CA GLY A 313 -1.56 29.87 -1.46
C GLY A 313 -1.04 30.89 -0.44
N GLU A 314 -1.95 31.57 0.26
CA GLU A 314 -1.59 32.57 1.26
C GLU A 314 -1.22 31.91 2.60
N PRO A 315 -0.08 32.26 3.23
CA PRO A 315 0.40 31.64 4.47
C PRO A 315 -0.46 31.96 5.71
N ALA A 316 -1.50 32.77 5.58
CA ALA A 316 -2.45 33.11 6.65
C ALA A 316 -3.61 32.10 6.80
N ASN A 317 -3.84 31.23 5.80
CA ASN A 317 -5.06 30.42 5.70
C ASN A 317 -4.82 28.89 5.55
N ASP A 318 -3.57 28.42 5.58
CA ASP A 318 -3.17 27.00 5.30
C ASP A 318 -3.77 26.43 3.99
N THR A 319 -4.08 27.30 3.02
CA THR A 319 -4.82 26.94 1.82
C THR A 319 -3.91 26.50 0.68
N CYS A 320 -3.85 25.19 0.44
CA CYS A 320 -3.30 24.62 -0.79
C CYS A 320 -4.28 24.79 -1.97
N SER A 321 -4.67 26.04 -2.26
CA SER A 321 -5.73 26.38 -3.22
C SER A 321 -5.27 26.49 -4.67
N VAL A 322 -3.97 26.71 -4.91
CA VAL A 322 -3.40 26.84 -6.25
C VAL A 322 -2.35 25.75 -6.47
N TRP A 323 -2.50 25.00 -7.55
CA TRP A 323 -1.53 24.00 -7.99
C TRP A 323 -0.39 24.68 -8.76
N GLY A 324 0.82 24.63 -8.21
CA GLY A 324 2.05 25.13 -8.81
C GLY A 324 2.90 24.06 -9.49
N ASP A 325 4.20 24.30 -9.58
CA ASP A 325 5.14 23.41 -10.25
C ASP A 325 5.50 22.19 -9.38
N ALA A 326 5.21 20.99 -9.90
CA ALA A 326 5.49 19.71 -9.25
C ALA A 326 6.99 19.39 -9.09
N SER A 327 7.88 20.04 -9.87
CA SER A 327 9.33 19.86 -9.77
C SER A 327 9.96 20.62 -8.59
N ILE A 328 9.26 21.61 -8.02
CA ILE A 328 9.75 22.39 -6.88
C ILE A 328 9.52 21.58 -5.60
N LEU A 329 10.61 21.15 -4.95
CA LEU A 329 10.57 20.41 -3.69
C LEU A 329 10.93 21.31 -2.49
N ARG A 330 10.17 21.17 -1.40
CA ARG A 330 10.43 21.81 -0.09
C ARG A 330 10.70 20.72 0.97
N PRO A 331 11.87 20.07 0.95
CA PRO A 331 12.24 19.03 1.93
C PRO A 331 12.25 19.58 3.37
N GLY A 332 11.69 18.81 4.29
CA GLY A 332 11.51 19.16 5.68
C GLY A 332 12.34 18.30 6.64
N PRO A 333 11.85 18.09 7.88
CA PRO A 333 12.51 17.22 8.85
C PRO A 333 12.56 15.75 8.44
N GLY A 334 11.60 15.26 7.62
CA GLY A 334 11.57 13.86 7.19
C GLY A 334 12.76 13.52 6.29
N ALA A 335 13.11 14.39 5.35
CA ALA A 335 14.30 14.26 4.50
C ALA A 335 15.58 14.09 5.35
N LYS A 336 15.71 14.84 6.45
CA LYS A 336 16.87 14.73 7.35
C LYS A 336 16.92 13.36 8.06
N ARG A 337 15.78 12.81 8.49
CA ARG A 337 15.70 11.47 9.08
C ARG A 337 15.97 10.37 8.05
N LEU A 338 15.33 10.46 6.88
CA LEU A 338 15.47 9.50 5.79
C LEU A 338 16.90 9.47 5.23
N LYS A 339 17.53 10.64 5.05
CA LYS A 339 18.96 10.76 4.70
C LYS A 339 19.84 10.05 5.72
N LYS A 340 19.63 10.29 7.03
CA LYS A 340 20.41 9.62 8.09
C LYS A 340 20.26 8.09 8.00
N ARG A 341 19.04 7.59 7.78
CA ARG A 341 18.78 6.15 7.65
C ARG A 341 19.41 5.55 6.40
N ILE A 342 19.32 6.23 5.25
CA ILE A 342 19.86 5.71 3.99
C ILE A 342 21.40 5.75 3.99
N VAL A 343 22.04 6.78 4.57
CA VAL A 343 23.51 6.80 4.78
C VAL A 343 23.95 5.68 5.74
N ASP A 344 23.20 5.41 6.81
CA ASP A 344 23.42 4.27 7.70
C ASP A 344 23.29 2.91 7.00
N LEU A 345 22.39 2.78 6.00
CA LEU A 345 22.19 1.55 5.22
C LEU A 345 23.24 1.35 4.12
N LEU A 346 23.77 2.45 3.56
CA LEU A 346 24.80 2.45 2.51
C LEU A 346 26.24 2.48 3.07
N ALA A 347 26.41 2.51 4.40
CA ALA A 347 27.72 2.38 5.03
C ALA A 347 28.36 1.04 4.67
N ASP A 348 29.59 1.08 4.18
CA ASP A 348 30.21 0.00 3.38
C ASP A 348 30.19 -1.38 4.08
N ASP A 349 30.60 -1.45 5.34
CA ASP A 349 30.59 -2.68 6.15
C ASP A 349 29.19 -3.29 6.28
N LYS A 350 28.17 -2.44 6.44
CA LYS A 350 26.77 -2.83 6.63
C LYS A 350 26.13 -3.23 5.31
N TYR A 351 26.36 -2.43 4.27
CA TYR A 351 25.89 -2.69 2.91
C TYR A 351 26.39 -4.04 2.40
N ARG A 352 27.70 -4.31 2.52
CA ARG A 352 28.34 -5.56 2.11
C ARG A 352 27.91 -6.76 2.96
N SER A 353 27.91 -6.63 4.29
CA SER A 353 27.57 -7.75 5.18
C SER A 353 26.12 -8.21 5.11
N MET A 354 25.20 -7.36 4.63
CA MET A 354 23.78 -7.66 4.46
C MET A 354 23.36 -7.97 3.00
N GLN A 355 24.28 -8.06 2.03
CA GLN A 355 23.97 -8.48 0.66
C GLN A 355 23.40 -9.91 0.59
N CYS A 356 22.86 -10.26 -0.58
CA CYS A 356 22.50 -11.63 -0.96
C CYS A 356 23.74 -12.55 -0.85
N ARG A 357 23.94 -13.18 0.31
CA ARG A 357 25.08 -14.08 0.52
C ARG A 357 24.90 -15.36 -0.28
N ASP A 358 25.92 -15.69 -1.07
CA ASP A 358 26.01 -16.98 -1.71
C ASP A 358 26.36 -18.08 -0.68
N GLU A 359 27.19 -17.78 0.34
CA GLU A 359 27.30 -18.53 1.61
C GLU A 359 27.80 -17.59 2.73
#